data_AF-A0A212TN21-F1
#
_entry.id   AF-A0A212TN21-F1
#
_cell.length_a   1.000
_cell.length_b   1.000
_cell.length_c   1.000
_cell.angle_alpha   90.00
_cell.angle_beta   90.00
_cell.angle_gamma   90.00
#
_symmetry.space_group_name_H-M   'P 1'
#
loop_
_entity.id
_entity.type
_entity.pdbx_description
1 polymer ?
#
loop_
_entity_poly.entity_id
_entity_poly.type
_entity_poly.pdbx_seq_one_letter_code
_entity_poly.pdbx_strand_id
1 'polypeptide(L)'
;MQIDGIRWCRYPTRAILAALLLSFAGTGAAQQPDRATLPLEPGTPVPDDYYRAEFVILERITEPESVNEQMSGRTVEEPTETEEVLWSVLENGTTETTLELAPRNDLHLASAAARLERSGRYRVLVAAGWYEAFPPDYEGIPLRVEAGDWLNEARTREVEGRITIDRQRYLHVNVHLNHWQLAEEPSALPAEAATELSEETPPAPDASDASDSAPMSAATGEAAGQQLPVLAEPAPLELLTWIRETRRMRSEEIHFLDSPTIGVLVFFKKIEATE
;
A
#
# COMPACT_ATOMS: atom_id res chain seq x y z
N MET A 1 -72.98 -22.08 -42.78
CA MET A 1 -73.62 -20.75 -42.87
C MET A 1 -74.60 -20.64 -41.72
N GLN A 2 -74.55 -19.57 -40.91
CA GLN A 2 -75.55 -19.21 -39.88
C GLN A 2 -75.71 -20.23 -38.71
N ILE A 3 -76.08 -19.88 -37.47
CA ILE A 3 -76.44 -18.60 -36.80
C ILE A 3 -75.86 -18.58 -35.36
N ASP A 4 -75.80 -17.36 -34.81
CA ASP A 4 -75.44 -16.87 -33.47
C ASP A 4 -75.80 -17.67 -32.20
N GLY A 5 -75.03 -17.36 -31.13
CA GLY A 5 -75.41 -17.48 -29.72
C GLY A 5 -74.68 -16.43 -28.88
N ILE A 6 -75.37 -15.38 -28.43
CA ILE A 6 -74.79 -14.09 -27.99
C ILE A 6 -75.13 -13.78 -26.50
N ARG A 7 -74.17 -13.15 -25.78
CA ARG A 7 -74.30 -12.46 -24.45
C ARG A 7 -74.57 -13.37 -23.22
N TRP A 8 -74.23 -13.00 -21.97
CA TRP A 8 -73.87 -11.69 -21.40
C TRP A 8 -72.84 -11.73 -20.24
N CYS A 9 -72.36 -10.55 -19.86
CA CYS A 9 -71.29 -10.24 -18.91
C CYS A 9 -71.50 -10.72 -17.45
N ARG A 10 -70.39 -11.00 -16.74
CA ARG A 10 -70.14 -10.55 -15.34
C ARG A 10 -68.65 -10.29 -15.06
N TYR A 11 -68.28 -9.00 -14.98
CA TYR A 11 -67.26 -8.50 -14.05
C TYR A 11 -67.95 -8.25 -12.69
N PRO A 12 -67.27 -8.14 -11.52
CA PRO A 12 -65.86 -7.77 -11.28
C PRO A 12 -65.09 -8.81 -10.43
N THR A 13 -63.80 -8.66 -10.09
CA THR A 13 -63.29 -7.81 -8.99
C THR A 13 -61.77 -7.67 -9.07
N ARG A 14 -61.24 -6.54 -8.59
CA ARG A 14 -59.81 -6.20 -8.57
C ARG A 14 -58.99 -7.17 -7.73
N ALA A 15 -57.85 -7.60 -8.25
CA ALA A 15 -56.65 -7.91 -7.48
C ALA A 15 -55.47 -7.19 -8.14
N ILE A 16 -54.87 -6.23 -7.44
CA ILE A 16 -53.69 -5.51 -7.93
C ILE A 16 -52.49 -6.40 -7.61
N LEU A 17 -51.88 -6.98 -8.65
CA LEU A 17 -50.63 -7.72 -8.53
C LEU A 17 -49.51 -6.83 -9.07
N ALA A 18 -48.77 -6.22 -8.15
CA ALA A 18 -47.61 -5.40 -8.49
C ALA A 18 -46.52 -6.29 -9.07
N ALA A 19 -46.26 -6.17 -10.38
CA ALA A 19 -45.12 -6.79 -11.01
C ALA A 19 -43.85 -6.08 -10.55
N LEU A 20 -43.15 -6.64 -9.57
CA LEU A 20 -41.83 -6.17 -9.16
C LEU A 20 -40.84 -6.53 -10.28
N LEU A 21 -40.56 -5.57 -11.16
CA LEU A 21 -39.44 -5.66 -12.09
C LEU A 21 -38.14 -5.54 -11.29
N LEU A 22 -37.57 -6.68 -10.87
CA LEU A 22 -36.16 -6.73 -10.51
C LEU A 22 -35.35 -6.53 -11.79
N SER A 23 -35.03 -5.27 -12.07
CA SER A 23 -33.89 -4.91 -12.89
C SER A 23 -32.64 -5.40 -12.17
N PHE A 24 -32.23 -6.65 -12.45
CA PHE A 24 -30.86 -7.07 -12.20
C PHE A 24 -29.96 -6.24 -13.10
N ALA A 25 -29.51 -5.10 -12.59
CA ALA A 25 -28.31 -4.46 -13.05
C ALA A 25 -27.18 -5.46 -12.76
N GLY A 26 -26.83 -6.26 -13.77
CA GLY A 26 -25.59 -7.01 -13.74
C GLY A 26 -24.47 -5.99 -13.67
N THR A 27 -23.96 -5.74 -12.47
CA THR A 27 -22.61 -5.23 -12.30
C THR A 27 -21.70 -6.23 -12.98
N GLY A 28 -21.33 -5.91 -14.22
CA GLY A 28 -20.19 -6.51 -14.87
C GLY A 28 -18.96 -6.12 -14.07
N ALA A 29 -18.70 -6.84 -12.98
CA ALA A 29 -17.34 -7.18 -12.66
C ALA A 29 -16.80 -7.79 -13.96
N ALA A 30 -15.91 -7.05 -14.63
CA ALA A 30 -15.04 -7.66 -15.61
C ALA A 30 -14.26 -8.70 -14.81
N GLN A 31 -14.71 -9.95 -14.91
CA GLN A 31 -14.05 -11.04 -14.22
C GLN A 31 -12.75 -11.24 -14.99
N GLN A 32 -11.72 -10.54 -14.51
CA GLN A 32 -10.33 -10.64 -14.94
C GLN A 32 -10.08 -12.13 -15.19
N PRO A 33 -9.65 -12.55 -16.39
CA PRO A 33 -9.35 -13.95 -16.62
C PRO A 33 -8.37 -14.37 -15.54
N ASP A 34 -8.75 -15.42 -14.80
CA ASP A 34 -8.07 -16.00 -13.65
C ASP A 34 -6.56 -15.84 -13.82
N ARG A 35 -5.94 -15.02 -12.95
CA ARG A 35 -4.60 -14.46 -13.19
C ARG A 35 -3.70 -15.63 -13.54
N ALA A 36 -3.25 -15.69 -14.79
CA ALA A 36 -2.75 -16.93 -15.38
C ALA A 36 -1.30 -17.23 -14.95
N THR A 37 -1.09 -17.30 -13.63
CA THR A 37 0.00 -17.97 -12.92
C THR A 37 -0.17 -19.47 -13.12
N LEU A 38 0.03 -19.88 -14.36
CA LEU A 38 0.17 -21.26 -14.74
C LEU A 38 1.65 -21.62 -14.56
N PRO A 39 1.98 -22.58 -13.68
CA PRO A 39 2.86 -23.63 -14.14
C PRO A 39 2.15 -24.24 -15.35
N LEU A 40 2.64 -23.98 -16.55
CA LEU A 40 2.14 -24.65 -17.76
C LEU A 40 2.30 -26.15 -17.52
N GLU A 41 1.19 -26.90 -17.50
CA GLU A 41 1.27 -28.35 -17.35
C GLU A 41 2.16 -28.91 -18.48
N PRO A 42 2.98 -29.94 -18.24
CA PRO A 42 3.88 -30.47 -19.27
C PRO A 42 3.12 -30.85 -20.56
N GLY A 43 3.25 -30.02 -21.60
CA GLY A 43 2.53 -30.16 -22.88
C GLY A 43 1.47 -29.09 -23.16
N THR A 44 1.20 -28.16 -22.24
CA THR A 44 0.39 -26.96 -22.51
C THR A 44 1.22 -25.96 -23.33
N PRO A 45 0.71 -25.42 -24.45
CA PRO A 45 1.45 -24.44 -25.25
C PRO A 45 1.64 -23.14 -24.46
N VAL A 46 2.84 -22.56 -24.53
CA VAL A 46 3.13 -21.24 -23.96
C VAL A 46 2.25 -20.20 -24.68
N PRO A 47 1.51 -19.32 -23.96
CA PRO A 47 0.75 -18.25 -24.61
C PRO A 47 1.64 -17.33 -25.45
N ASP A 48 1.14 -16.86 -26.59
CA ASP A 48 1.85 -15.94 -27.50
C ASP A 48 2.31 -14.63 -26.83
N ASP A 49 1.76 -14.32 -25.66
CA ASP A 49 1.99 -13.11 -24.89
C ASP A 49 2.49 -13.40 -23.46
N TYR A 50 3.22 -14.51 -23.29
CA TYR A 50 3.86 -14.89 -22.03
C TYR A 50 5.20 -14.18 -21.84
N TYR A 51 5.43 -13.61 -20.65
CA TYR A 51 6.67 -12.93 -20.31
C TYR A 51 7.16 -13.38 -18.93
N ARG A 52 8.48 -13.34 -18.75
CA ARG A 52 9.05 -13.20 -17.42
C ARG A 52 9.22 -11.72 -17.13
N ALA A 53 8.51 -11.25 -16.11
CA ALA A 53 8.70 -9.92 -15.52
C ALA A 53 9.77 -10.02 -14.43
N GLU A 54 10.70 -9.07 -14.38
CA GLU A 54 11.76 -9.01 -13.36
C GLU A 54 11.87 -7.60 -12.80
N PHE A 55 11.94 -7.51 -11.47
CA PHE A 55 12.00 -6.27 -10.70
C PHE A 55 13.10 -6.35 -9.64
N VAL A 56 13.92 -5.31 -9.57
CA VAL A 56 14.83 -5.08 -8.45
C VAL A 56 14.55 -3.70 -7.87
N ILE A 57 14.08 -3.67 -6.62
CA ILE A 57 13.88 -2.43 -5.87
C ILE A 57 15.11 -2.26 -4.98
N LEU A 58 15.72 -1.08 -5.06
CA LEU A 58 16.95 -0.74 -4.37
C LEU A 58 16.80 0.57 -3.61
N GLU A 59 17.62 0.69 -2.59
CA GLU A 59 17.89 1.91 -1.85
C GLU A 59 19.34 2.32 -2.12
N ARG A 60 19.60 3.62 -2.18
CA ARG A 60 20.93 4.22 -2.28
C ARG A 60 21.40 4.55 -0.87
N ILE A 61 22.54 3.99 -0.48
CA ILE A 61 23.18 4.28 0.80
C ILE A 61 23.75 5.70 0.71
N THR A 62 23.02 6.66 1.28
CA THR A 62 23.32 8.09 1.28
C THR A 62 22.78 8.70 2.57
N GLU A 63 23.43 9.73 3.11
CA GLU A 63 22.93 10.41 4.31
C GLU A 63 21.62 11.16 3.96
N PRO A 64 20.52 11.02 4.73
CA PRO A 64 19.26 11.70 4.41
C PRO A 64 19.40 13.21 4.24
N GLU A 65 20.22 13.87 5.06
CA GLU A 65 20.54 15.31 4.95
C GLU A 65 21.18 15.72 3.62
N SER A 66 21.81 14.79 2.90
CA SER A 66 22.41 15.04 1.58
C SER A 66 21.38 15.07 0.45
N VAL A 67 20.13 14.68 0.72
CA VAL A 67 19.02 14.67 -0.23
C VAL A 67 18.47 16.09 -0.38
N ASN A 68 18.79 16.73 -1.51
CA ASN A 68 18.30 18.07 -1.83
C ASN A 68 16.78 18.12 -2.14
N GLU A 69 16.09 16.98 -2.21
CA GLU A 69 14.63 16.94 -2.37
C GLU A 69 13.95 17.03 -0.99
N GLN A 70 13.12 18.06 -0.78
CA GLN A 70 12.34 18.23 0.44
C GLN A 70 10.87 17.94 0.16
N MET A 71 10.28 17.00 0.92
CA MET A 71 8.93 16.48 0.66
C MET A 71 7.97 16.59 1.85
N SER A 72 8.40 17.10 3.00
CA SER A 72 7.65 17.17 4.26
C SER A 72 6.32 17.92 4.24
N GLY A 73 5.99 18.61 3.14
CA GLY A 73 4.69 19.25 2.90
C GLY A 73 3.87 18.65 1.76
N ARG A 74 4.26 17.52 1.15
CA ARG A 74 3.51 16.90 0.06
C ARG A 74 2.45 15.93 0.59
N THR A 75 1.20 16.13 0.17
CA THR A 75 0.13 15.15 0.40
C THR A 75 0.47 13.84 -0.31
N VAL A 76 0.48 12.73 0.43
CA VAL A 76 0.67 11.39 -0.11
C VAL A 76 -0.69 10.72 -0.25
N GLU A 77 -0.91 10.05 -1.37
CA GLU A 77 -2.08 9.19 -1.59
C GLU A 77 -2.06 8.04 -0.58
N GLU A 78 -3.20 7.78 0.08
CA GLU A 78 -3.33 6.62 0.98
C GLU A 78 -3.01 5.31 0.23
N PRO A 79 -2.41 4.31 0.91
CA PRO A 79 -2.14 3.01 0.30
C PRO A 79 -3.41 2.41 -0.30
N THR A 80 -3.37 2.09 -1.60
CA THR A 80 -4.49 1.42 -2.25
C THR A 80 -4.58 0.00 -1.71
N GLU A 81 -5.67 -0.34 -1.03
CA GLU A 81 -5.96 -1.72 -0.65
C GLU A 81 -6.01 -2.60 -1.90
N THR A 82 -5.16 -3.63 -1.92
CA THR A 82 -5.05 -4.62 -2.99
C THR A 82 -4.75 -5.96 -2.34
N GLU A 83 -5.34 -7.03 -2.87
CA GLU A 83 -5.08 -8.39 -2.38
C GLU A 83 -3.74 -8.93 -2.91
N GLU A 84 -3.23 -8.37 -4.00
CA GLU A 84 -2.00 -8.79 -4.66
C GLU A 84 -0.74 -8.18 -4.05
N VAL A 85 0.24 -9.03 -3.71
CA VAL A 85 1.49 -8.64 -3.05
C VAL A 85 2.67 -9.07 -3.91
N LEU A 86 3.40 -8.10 -4.48
CA LEU A 86 4.68 -8.38 -5.13
C LEU A 86 5.69 -8.83 -4.08
N TRP A 87 5.81 -8.05 -3.00
CA TRP A 87 6.73 -8.32 -1.90
C TRP A 87 6.32 -7.53 -0.66
N SER A 88 5.97 -8.21 0.42
CA SER A 88 5.86 -7.61 1.76
C SER A 88 6.82 -8.32 2.72
N VAL A 89 7.40 -7.58 3.66
CA VAL A 89 8.16 -8.16 4.77
C VAL A 89 7.45 -7.80 6.08
N LEU A 90 6.84 -8.78 6.74
CA LEU A 90 6.19 -8.61 8.04
C LEU A 90 7.21 -8.21 9.11
N GLU A 91 6.74 -7.60 10.20
CA GLU A 91 7.57 -7.20 11.37
C GLU A 91 8.53 -8.30 11.85
N ASN A 92 8.07 -9.55 11.85
CA ASN A 92 8.85 -10.72 12.26
C ASN A 92 9.93 -11.17 11.24
N GLY A 93 10.11 -10.45 10.14
CA GLY A 93 11.06 -10.75 9.05
C GLY A 93 10.56 -11.76 8.01
N THR A 94 9.34 -12.28 8.14
CA THR A 94 8.75 -13.19 7.14
C THR A 94 8.41 -12.41 5.87
N THR A 95 8.83 -12.93 4.72
CA THR A 95 8.44 -12.39 3.42
C THR A 95 7.13 -13.02 2.93
N GLU A 96 6.20 -12.20 2.47
CA GLU A 96 4.95 -12.60 1.83
C GLU A 96 4.91 -12.12 0.37
N THR A 97 4.30 -12.92 -0.49
CA THR A 97 4.06 -12.62 -1.91
C THR A 97 2.88 -13.47 -2.38
N THR A 98 2.03 -12.92 -3.26
CA THR A 98 0.97 -13.69 -3.95
C THR A 98 1.46 -14.30 -5.27
N LEU A 99 2.69 -13.97 -5.69
CA LEU A 99 3.25 -14.35 -6.99
C LEU A 99 4.01 -15.67 -6.92
N GLU A 100 3.87 -16.51 -7.95
CA GLU A 100 4.77 -17.65 -8.16
C GLU A 100 6.14 -17.17 -8.67
N LEU A 101 7.05 -16.92 -7.72
CA LEU A 101 8.37 -16.36 -8.03
C LEU A 101 9.27 -17.37 -8.77
N ALA A 102 9.80 -16.93 -9.90
CA ALA A 102 10.81 -17.63 -10.67
C ALA A 102 12.13 -17.78 -9.87
N PRO A 103 12.89 -18.87 -10.06
CA PRO A 103 14.17 -19.07 -9.40
C PRO A 103 15.14 -17.92 -9.64
N ARG A 104 15.80 -17.43 -8.58
CA ARG A 104 16.76 -16.30 -8.66
C ARG A 104 17.87 -16.48 -9.69
N ASN A 105 18.26 -17.73 -9.99
CA ASN A 105 19.29 -18.05 -10.99
C ASN A 105 18.82 -17.84 -12.45
N ASP A 106 17.51 -17.82 -12.69
CA ASP A 106 16.93 -17.63 -14.02
C ASP A 106 16.78 -16.13 -14.36
N LEU A 107 16.77 -15.27 -13.34
CA LEU A 107 16.58 -13.83 -13.45
C LEU A 107 17.80 -13.15 -14.07
N HIS A 108 17.59 -12.42 -15.17
CA HIS A 108 18.60 -11.58 -15.81
C HIS A 108 19.11 -10.48 -14.85
N LEU A 109 18.20 -9.88 -14.07
CA LEU A 109 18.51 -8.83 -13.10
C LEU A 109 19.28 -9.33 -11.87
N ALA A 110 19.33 -10.63 -11.57
CA ALA A 110 20.11 -11.15 -10.43
C ALA A 110 21.60 -10.76 -10.53
N SER A 111 22.15 -10.75 -11.75
CA SER A 111 23.53 -10.30 -11.97
C SER A 111 23.69 -8.79 -11.80
N ALA A 112 22.64 -7.99 -12.01
CA ALA A 112 22.66 -6.54 -11.78
C ALA A 112 22.56 -6.24 -10.27
N ALA A 113 21.61 -6.86 -9.56
CA ALA A 113 21.46 -6.78 -8.11
C ALA A 113 22.78 -7.11 -7.38
N ALA A 114 23.38 -8.26 -7.70
CA ALA A 114 24.64 -8.68 -7.08
C ALA A 114 25.85 -7.79 -7.44
N ARG A 115 25.77 -6.93 -8.48
CA ARG A 115 26.78 -5.89 -8.76
C ARG A 115 26.52 -4.62 -7.96
N LEU A 116 25.26 -4.26 -7.75
CA LEU A 116 24.83 -3.11 -6.95
C LEU A 116 25.23 -3.30 -5.48
N GLU A 117 24.88 -4.43 -4.88
CA GLU A 117 25.26 -4.78 -3.50
C GLU A 117 26.79 -4.75 -3.31
N ARG A 118 27.54 -5.41 -4.21
CA ARG A 118 29.02 -5.45 -4.16
C ARG A 118 29.65 -4.06 -4.31
N SER A 119 28.94 -3.07 -4.85
CA SER A 119 29.45 -1.70 -4.94
C SER A 119 29.45 -0.96 -3.60
N GLY A 120 28.73 -1.47 -2.58
CA GLY A 120 28.62 -0.84 -1.26
C GLY A 120 27.88 0.49 -1.23
N ARG A 121 27.28 0.92 -2.35
CA ARG A 121 26.52 2.19 -2.47
C ARG A 121 25.01 1.99 -2.54
N TYR A 122 24.56 0.74 -2.56
CA TYR A 122 23.15 0.39 -2.74
C TYR A 122 22.82 -0.83 -1.87
N ARG A 123 21.65 -0.81 -1.22
CA ARG A 123 21.01 -1.94 -0.55
C ARG A 123 19.90 -2.45 -1.47
N VAL A 124 19.89 -3.75 -1.79
CA VAL A 124 18.80 -4.34 -2.59
C VAL A 124 17.70 -4.76 -1.62
N LEU A 125 16.53 -4.14 -1.76
CA LEU A 125 15.36 -4.38 -0.90
C LEU A 125 14.52 -5.55 -1.42
N VAL A 126 14.33 -5.59 -2.74
CA VAL A 126 13.57 -6.63 -3.44
C VAL A 126 14.35 -7.08 -4.67
N ALA A 127 14.41 -8.39 -4.91
CA ALA A 127 14.88 -8.98 -6.15
C ALA A 127 13.96 -10.15 -6.51
N ALA A 128 12.99 -9.88 -7.37
CA ALA A 128 11.89 -10.77 -7.69
C ALA A 128 11.69 -10.85 -9.20
N GLY A 129 11.13 -11.96 -9.66
CA GLY A 129 10.60 -12.08 -11.01
C GLY A 129 9.65 -13.27 -11.06
N TRP A 130 8.71 -13.23 -11.99
CA TRP A 130 7.66 -14.25 -12.14
C TRP A 130 7.28 -14.36 -13.62
N TYR A 131 6.54 -15.40 -13.96
CA TYR A 131 6.02 -15.61 -15.30
C TYR A 131 4.52 -15.27 -15.34
N GLU A 132 4.10 -14.48 -16.32
CA GLU A 132 2.71 -14.06 -16.47
C GLU A 132 2.39 -13.77 -17.95
N ALA A 133 1.13 -14.04 -18.33
CA ALA A 133 0.60 -13.68 -19.64
C ALA A 133 0.06 -12.24 -19.60
N PHE A 134 0.62 -11.38 -20.44
CA PHE A 134 0.17 -10.00 -20.61
C PHE A 134 -0.45 -9.87 -22.01
N PRO A 135 -1.72 -10.24 -22.25
CA PRO A 135 -2.38 -10.08 -23.55
C PRO A 135 -2.52 -8.60 -23.98
N PRO A 136 -2.91 -8.32 -25.23
CA PRO A 136 -3.29 -6.97 -25.66
C PRO A 136 -4.45 -6.45 -24.83
N ASP A 137 -4.40 -5.16 -24.48
CA ASP A 137 -5.37 -4.46 -23.64
C ASP A 137 -5.52 -5.06 -22.22
N TYR A 138 -4.45 -5.67 -21.70
CA TYR A 138 -4.35 -6.10 -20.30
C TYR A 138 -4.22 -4.87 -19.38
N GLU A 139 -5.11 -4.80 -18.38
CA GLU A 139 -5.06 -3.83 -17.27
C GLU A 139 -4.59 -4.57 -16.01
N GLY A 140 -3.49 -4.12 -15.42
CA GLY A 140 -2.86 -4.80 -14.30
C GLY A 140 -3.54 -4.50 -12.98
N ILE A 141 -3.66 -5.51 -12.12
CA ILE A 141 -3.98 -5.30 -10.70
C ILE A 141 -2.74 -4.67 -10.04
N PRO A 142 -2.87 -3.61 -9.21
CA PRO A 142 -1.74 -3.06 -8.49
C PRO A 142 -1.15 -4.07 -7.51
N LEU A 143 0.16 -4.28 -7.58
CA LEU A 143 0.89 -5.20 -6.73
C LEU A 143 1.52 -4.42 -5.57
N ARG A 144 1.19 -4.78 -4.33
CA ARG A 144 1.71 -4.10 -3.13
C ARG A 144 3.19 -4.41 -2.90
N VAL A 145 3.92 -3.39 -2.43
CA VAL A 145 5.33 -3.45 -2.04
C VAL A 145 5.47 -2.85 -0.65
N GLU A 146 6.08 -3.61 0.26
CA GLU A 146 6.45 -3.20 1.63
C GLU A 146 7.85 -3.79 1.92
N ALA A 147 8.90 -2.98 1.86
CA ALA A 147 10.29 -3.45 1.91
C ALA A 147 11.23 -2.46 2.63
N GLY A 148 12.43 -2.92 2.97
CA GLY A 148 13.39 -2.15 3.77
C GLY A 148 13.19 -2.32 5.28
N ASP A 149 13.71 -1.41 6.09
CA ASP A 149 13.68 -1.53 7.55
C ASP A 149 12.27 -1.27 8.12
N TRP A 150 12.01 -1.81 9.32
CA TRP A 150 10.73 -1.68 10.00
C TRP A 150 10.76 -0.47 10.94
N LEU A 151 9.92 0.53 10.65
CA LEU A 151 9.79 1.74 11.46
C LEU A 151 8.85 1.45 12.63
N ASN A 152 9.37 0.82 13.69
CA ASN A 152 8.61 0.33 14.85
C ASN A 152 7.55 1.32 15.38
N GLU A 153 7.90 2.59 15.52
CA GLU A 153 7.02 3.62 16.10
C GLU A 153 5.84 3.97 15.18
N ALA A 154 6.04 3.88 13.86
CA ALA A 154 5.02 4.12 12.85
C ALA A 154 4.32 2.84 12.35
N ARG A 155 4.87 1.66 12.68
CA ARG A 155 4.35 0.31 12.33
C ARG A 155 4.20 0.08 10.81
N THR A 156 5.23 0.49 10.08
CA THR A 156 5.28 0.55 8.60
C THR A 156 6.70 0.16 8.12
N ARG A 157 6.86 -0.10 6.82
CA ARG A 157 8.17 -0.25 6.19
C ARG A 157 8.72 1.08 5.68
N GLU A 158 10.05 1.21 5.63
CA GLU A 158 10.69 2.41 5.07
C GLU A 158 10.27 2.64 3.60
N VAL A 159 10.15 1.58 2.78
CA VAL A 159 9.67 1.67 1.39
C VAL A 159 8.32 0.99 1.24
N GLU A 160 7.31 1.76 0.87
CA GLU A 160 5.95 1.27 0.66
C GLU A 160 5.30 1.79 -0.62
N GLY A 161 4.40 1.01 -1.20
CA GLY A 161 3.52 1.46 -2.27
C GLY A 161 3.07 0.34 -3.19
N ARG A 162 2.98 0.64 -4.49
CA ARG A 162 2.43 -0.26 -5.51
C ARG A 162 3.16 -0.18 -6.85
N ILE A 163 3.17 -1.29 -7.56
CA ILE A 163 3.60 -1.39 -8.95
C ILE A 163 2.45 -1.98 -9.78
N THR A 164 2.09 -1.33 -10.88
CA THR A 164 1.09 -1.82 -11.84
C THR A 164 1.75 -2.07 -13.20
N ILE A 165 1.35 -3.12 -13.89
CA ILE A 165 1.84 -3.47 -15.24
C ILE A 165 0.65 -3.50 -16.18
N ASP A 166 0.61 -2.58 -17.14
CA ASP A 166 -0.47 -2.49 -18.13
C ASP A 166 0.08 -2.79 -19.52
N ARG A 167 -0.71 -3.40 -20.41
CA ARG A 167 -0.32 -3.62 -21.80
C ARG A 167 -1.39 -3.16 -22.77
N GLN A 168 -1.13 -2.03 -23.42
CA GLN A 168 -1.81 -1.62 -24.64
C GLN A 168 -0.99 -2.14 -25.86
N ARG A 169 -0.52 -1.23 -26.72
CA ARG A 169 0.45 -1.56 -27.79
C ARG A 169 1.85 -1.93 -27.27
N TYR A 170 2.15 -1.59 -26.02
CA TYR A 170 3.41 -1.87 -25.33
C TYR A 170 3.10 -2.12 -23.85
N LEU A 171 3.99 -2.88 -23.19
CA LEU A 171 4.03 -2.96 -21.73
C LEU A 171 4.38 -1.58 -21.16
N HIS A 172 3.63 -1.15 -20.16
CA HIS A 172 3.87 0.03 -19.35
C HIS A 172 3.94 -0.41 -17.89
N VAL A 173 4.85 0.20 -17.14
CA VAL A 173 4.99 -0.05 -15.71
C VAL A 173 4.77 1.28 -15.00
N ASN A 174 3.76 1.31 -14.14
CA ASN A 174 3.48 2.43 -13.25
C ASN A 174 4.06 2.08 -11.87
N VAL A 175 5.02 2.88 -11.41
CA VAL A 175 5.66 2.73 -10.09
C VAL A 175 5.21 3.88 -9.20
N HIS A 176 4.48 3.55 -8.12
CA HIS A 176 4.08 4.46 -7.06
C HIS A 176 4.70 3.95 -5.75
N LEU A 177 5.94 4.33 -5.46
CA LEU A 177 6.64 3.98 -4.21
C LEU A 177 6.94 5.25 -3.39
N ASN A 178 6.87 5.14 -2.07
CA ASN A 178 7.27 6.14 -1.09
C ASN A 178 8.52 5.63 -0.37
N HIS A 179 9.40 6.55 0.04
CA HIS A 179 10.44 6.26 1.03
C HIS A 179 10.20 7.15 2.24
N TRP A 180 10.05 6.54 3.40
CA TRP A 180 9.67 7.16 4.67
C TRP A 180 10.83 7.16 5.66
N GLN A 181 10.89 8.20 6.49
CA GLN A 181 11.63 8.18 7.74
C GLN A 181 10.71 8.57 8.90
N LEU A 182 11.14 8.28 10.14
CA LEU A 182 10.50 8.84 11.32
C LEU A 182 10.71 10.37 11.29
N ALA A 183 9.65 11.15 11.47
CA ALA A 183 9.80 12.60 11.53
C ALA A 183 10.56 12.99 12.80
N GLU A 184 11.59 13.83 12.66
CA GLU A 184 12.21 14.44 13.83
C GLU A 184 11.20 15.39 14.49
N GLU A 185 10.83 15.12 15.75
CA GLU A 185 10.03 16.09 16.51
C GLU A 185 10.80 17.42 16.55
N PRO A 186 10.20 18.55 16.15
CA PRO A 186 10.89 19.83 16.16
C PRO A 186 11.27 20.16 17.60
N SER A 187 12.57 20.03 17.91
CA SER A 187 13.12 20.23 19.24
C SER A 187 12.59 21.53 19.83
N ALA A 188 11.73 21.41 20.85
CA ALA A 188 11.04 22.54 21.42
C ALA A 188 12.08 23.53 21.94
N LEU A 189 12.14 24.71 21.31
CA LEU A 189 13.06 25.78 21.67
C LEU A 189 12.98 26.00 23.20
N PRO A 190 14.11 26.08 23.92
CA PRO A 190 14.08 26.18 25.38
C PRO A 190 13.17 27.33 25.84
N ALA A 191 12.25 27.02 26.75
CA ALA A 191 11.31 27.98 27.32
C ALA A 191 12.00 28.92 28.34
N GLU A 192 13.12 29.54 27.95
CA GLU A 192 13.90 30.50 28.75
C GLU A 192 13.79 31.91 28.16
N ALA A 193 12.55 32.37 27.97
CA ALA A 193 12.23 33.76 27.62
C ALA A 193 10.96 34.27 28.36
N ALA A 194 10.69 33.73 29.55
CA ALA A 194 9.55 34.10 30.40
C ALA A 194 9.99 34.31 31.86
N THR A 195 11.00 35.16 32.06
CA THR A 195 11.55 35.49 33.40
C THR A 195 11.64 37.01 33.66
N GLU A 196 10.73 37.78 33.07
CA GLU A 196 10.40 39.16 33.46
C GLU A 196 8.87 39.31 33.29
N LEU A 197 8.04 39.72 34.27
CA LEU A 197 8.28 40.36 35.57
C LEU A 197 7.43 39.70 36.67
N SER A 198 7.92 39.70 37.92
CA SER A 198 7.16 39.37 39.13
C SER A 198 7.53 40.31 40.30
N GLU A 199 7.03 41.54 40.23
CA GLU A 199 6.83 42.47 41.36
C GLU A 199 5.36 42.95 41.22
N GLU A 200 4.56 43.20 42.26
CA GLU A 200 4.85 43.45 43.68
C GLU A 200 3.64 42.99 44.56
N THR A 201 3.85 42.75 45.86
CA THR A 201 2.82 42.47 46.88
C THR A 201 3.01 43.48 48.01
N PRO A 202 1.98 44.26 48.46
CA PRO A 202 1.31 43.97 49.76
C PRO A 202 -0.11 44.61 49.94
N PRO A 203 -0.75 44.60 51.13
CA PRO A 203 -1.15 43.46 51.97
C PRO A 203 -2.66 43.48 52.38
N ALA A 204 -3.06 42.54 53.26
CA ALA A 204 -4.43 42.31 53.79
C ALA A 204 -4.84 43.32 54.92
N PRO A 205 -5.91 43.16 55.75
CA PRO A 205 -6.55 41.95 56.34
C PRO A 205 -8.09 41.86 56.02
N ASP A 206 -9.01 41.13 56.69
CA ASP A 206 -9.03 40.34 57.94
C ASP A 206 -10.21 39.30 57.95
N ALA A 207 -10.51 38.71 59.12
CA ALA A 207 -11.75 38.04 59.57
C ALA A 207 -11.98 36.55 59.27
N SER A 208 -11.32 35.70 60.07
CA SER A 208 -11.90 34.61 60.89
C SER A 208 -13.19 33.87 60.44
N ASP A 209 -13.13 32.53 60.37
CA ASP A 209 -13.61 31.71 61.51
C ASP A 209 -12.99 30.29 61.55
N ALA A 210 -13.24 29.54 62.63
CA ALA A 210 -12.34 28.48 63.13
C ALA A 210 -12.61 27.01 62.69
N SER A 211 -11.55 26.20 62.85
CA SER A 211 -11.46 24.75 63.22
C SER A 211 -12.56 23.76 62.82
N ASP A 212 -12.18 22.63 62.21
CA ASP A 212 -11.92 21.38 62.96
C ASP A 212 -11.13 20.34 62.11
N SER A 213 -10.93 19.15 62.67
CA SER A 213 -9.84 18.19 62.42
C SER A 213 -10.18 17.09 61.40
N ALA A 214 -9.14 16.53 60.77
CA ALA A 214 -9.17 15.20 60.14
C ALA A 214 -8.91 14.09 61.19
N PRO A 215 -8.93 12.77 60.85
CA PRO A 215 -9.36 12.07 59.62
C PRO A 215 -10.36 10.92 59.93
N MET A 216 -10.75 10.10 58.92
CA MET A 216 -10.93 8.62 59.02
C MET A 216 -11.37 7.98 57.69
N SER A 217 -11.10 6.68 57.53
CA SER A 217 -11.17 5.92 56.28
C SER A 217 -12.53 5.29 55.94
N ALA A 218 -12.87 5.25 54.65
CA ALA A 218 -13.70 4.25 53.95
C ALA A 218 -13.58 4.50 52.43
N ALA A 219 -13.59 3.53 51.51
CA ALA A 219 -13.49 2.07 51.62
C ALA A 219 -12.90 1.51 50.31
N THR A 220 -12.56 0.22 50.31
CA THR A 220 -12.12 -0.57 49.15
C THR A 220 -12.99 -0.34 47.91
N GLY A 221 -12.33 -0.09 46.78
CA GLY A 221 -12.95 0.10 45.47
C GLY A 221 -11.99 -0.31 44.36
N GLU A 222 -11.51 -1.56 44.39
CA GLU A 222 -10.79 -2.18 43.26
C GLU A 222 -11.72 -2.36 42.06
N ALA A 223 -12.02 -1.25 41.39
CA ALA A 223 -12.33 -1.27 39.98
C ALA A 223 -11.03 -1.57 39.24
N ALA A 224 -10.72 -2.86 39.08
CA ALA A 224 -9.79 -3.34 38.09
C ALA A 224 -10.37 -3.05 36.70
N GLY A 225 -10.32 -1.77 36.31
CA GLY A 225 -10.47 -1.38 34.92
C GLY A 225 -9.40 -2.13 34.15
N GLN A 226 -9.83 -3.12 33.38
CA GLN A 226 -9.02 -3.62 32.28
C GLN A 226 -8.88 -2.46 31.32
N GLN A 227 -7.85 -1.65 31.56
CA GLN A 227 -7.35 -0.68 30.62
C GLN A 227 -6.91 -1.51 29.42
N LEU A 228 -7.82 -1.67 28.45
CA LEU A 228 -7.46 -2.10 27.11
C LEU A 228 -6.23 -1.28 26.73
N PRO A 229 -5.11 -1.91 26.33
CA PRO A 229 -3.94 -1.15 25.95
C PRO A 229 -4.37 -0.22 24.83
N VAL A 230 -4.42 1.08 25.13
CA VAL A 230 -4.57 2.11 24.11
C VAL A 230 -3.31 1.97 23.29
N LEU A 231 -3.43 1.30 22.14
CA LEU A 231 -2.37 1.25 21.15
C LEU A 231 -2.06 2.70 20.82
N ALA A 232 -0.84 3.13 21.14
CA ALA A 232 -0.41 4.48 20.84
C ALA A 232 -0.63 4.75 19.34
N GLU A 233 -1.04 5.97 19.02
CA GLU A 233 -1.11 6.39 17.62
C GLU A 233 0.31 6.27 17.01
N PRO A 234 0.42 5.81 15.75
CA PRO A 234 1.72 5.64 15.12
C PRO A 234 2.44 6.99 15.06
N ALA A 235 3.75 6.99 15.34
CA ALA A 235 4.54 8.20 15.30
C ALA A 235 4.53 8.84 13.90
N PRO A 236 4.64 10.18 13.80
CA PRO A 236 4.59 10.88 12.53
C PRO A 236 5.73 10.44 11.60
N LEU A 237 5.40 10.23 10.33
CA LEU A 237 6.34 9.93 9.26
C LEU A 237 6.65 11.19 8.45
N GLU A 238 7.90 11.31 8.03
CA GLU A 238 8.30 12.24 6.99
C GLU A 238 8.56 11.47 5.69
N LEU A 239 8.03 11.97 4.57
CA LEU A 239 8.40 11.47 3.24
C LEU A 239 9.82 11.96 2.92
N LEU A 240 10.76 11.06 2.66
CA LEU A 240 12.08 11.40 2.14
C LEU A 240 12.01 11.69 0.64
N THR A 241 11.44 10.77 -0.11
CA THR A 241 11.19 10.91 -1.56
C THR A 241 10.15 9.91 -2.01
N TRP A 242 9.81 9.95 -3.29
CA TRP A 242 8.93 8.98 -3.93
C TRP A 242 9.44 8.59 -5.32
N ILE A 243 8.82 7.56 -5.88
CA ILE A 243 8.74 7.32 -7.31
C ILE A 243 7.26 7.40 -7.68
N ARG A 244 6.96 8.19 -8.71
CA ARG A 244 5.62 8.41 -9.30
C ARG A 244 5.77 8.51 -10.82
N GLU A 245 6.30 7.45 -11.43
CA GLU A 245 6.63 7.40 -12.86
C GLU A 245 5.90 6.23 -13.54
N THR A 246 5.28 6.51 -14.69
CA THR A 246 4.84 5.49 -15.64
C THR A 246 5.82 5.44 -16.81
N ARG A 247 6.40 4.27 -17.06
CA ARG A 247 7.41 4.07 -18.10
C ARG A 247 7.01 2.98 -19.08
N ARG A 248 7.11 3.28 -20.38
CA ARG A 248 6.96 2.28 -21.45
C ARG A 248 8.18 1.36 -21.46
N MET A 249 7.92 0.07 -21.34
CA MET A 249 8.94 -0.98 -21.44
C MET A 249 9.25 -1.33 -22.89
N ARG A 250 10.44 -1.90 -23.07
CA ARG A 250 10.89 -2.57 -24.29
C ARG A 250 11.36 -3.96 -23.90
N SER A 251 11.03 -4.96 -24.71
CA SER A 251 11.45 -6.33 -24.45
C SER A 251 12.98 -6.41 -24.46
N GLU A 252 13.53 -7.16 -23.50
CA GLU A 252 14.96 -7.41 -23.32
C GLU A 252 15.85 -6.17 -23.09
N GLU A 253 15.26 -5.01 -22.76
CA GLU A 253 15.99 -3.83 -22.29
C GLU A 253 15.79 -3.65 -20.76
N ILE A 254 16.85 -3.31 -20.03
CA ILE A 254 16.75 -2.92 -18.61
C ILE A 254 16.33 -1.45 -18.54
N HIS A 255 15.21 -1.19 -17.87
CA HIS A 255 14.76 0.17 -17.53
C HIS A 255 15.11 0.47 -16.08
N PHE A 256 15.55 1.71 -15.81
CA PHE A 256 15.79 2.21 -14.46
C PHE A 256 14.89 3.42 -14.24
N LEU A 257 14.12 3.39 -13.15
CA LEU A 257 13.33 4.49 -12.62
C LEU A 257 14.07 4.95 -11.35
N ASP A 258 14.69 6.13 -11.40
CA ASP A 258 15.60 6.64 -10.36
C ASP A 258 14.89 7.70 -9.51
N SER A 259 15.26 7.74 -8.24
CA SER A 259 14.87 8.74 -7.25
C SER A 259 16.06 8.93 -6.29
N PRO A 260 16.18 10.05 -5.55
CA PRO A 260 17.39 10.36 -4.79
C PRO A 260 17.88 9.22 -3.87
N THR A 261 16.97 8.57 -3.14
CA THR A 261 17.30 7.50 -2.17
C THR A 261 16.77 6.12 -2.55
N ILE A 262 15.82 5.99 -3.47
CA ILE A 262 15.28 4.69 -3.92
C ILE A 262 15.28 4.59 -5.45
N GLY A 263 15.26 3.37 -5.97
CA GLY A 263 15.20 3.12 -7.40
C GLY A 263 14.59 1.78 -7.75
N VAL A 264 14.09 1.66 -8.98
CA VAL A 264 13.53 0.40 -9.50
C VAL A 264 14.17 0.06 -10.84
N LEU A 265 14.83 -1.09 -10.90
CA LEU A 265 15.20 -1.74 -12.16
C LEU A 265 14.08 -2.66 -12.61
N VAL A 266 13.74 -2.59 -13.89
CA VAL A 266 12.68 -3.39 -14.50
C VAL A 266 13.19 -4.03 -15.79
N PHE A 267 12.86 -5.29 -16.01
CA PHE A 267 13.21 -6.03 -17.22
C PHE A 267 12.08 -6.99 -17.58
N PHE A 268 11.76 -7.09 -18.87
CA PHE A 268 10.79 -8.06 -19.39
C PHE A 268 11.46 -8.91 -20.46
N LYS A 269 11.35 -10.23 -20.33
CA LYS A 269 11.73 -11.18 -21.36
C LYS A 269 10.50 -11.89 -21.88
N LYS A 270 10.22 -11.79 -23.18
CA LYS A 270 9.20 -12.64 -23.81
C LYS A 270 9.64 -14.10 -23.76
N ILE A 271 8.74 -14.99 -23.37
CA ILE A 271 8.95 -16.44 -23.42
C ILE A 271 8.21 -16.94 -24.65
N GLU A 272 8.94 -17.47 -25.62
CA GLU A 272 8.34 -18.06 -26.82
C GLU A 272 7.97 -19.52 -26.55
N ALA A 273 6.88 -19.98 -27.15
CA ALA A 273 6.60 -21.41 -27.29
C ALA A 273 7.67 -22.02 -28.20
N THR A 274 8.75 -22.55 -27.61
CA THR A 274 9.76 -23.31 -28.36
C THR A 274 9.12 -24.60 -28.88
N GLU A 275 9.35 -24.89 -30.18
CA GLU A 275 8.99 -26.15 -30.86
C GLU A 275 9.56 -27.41 -30.20
#